data_AF-A0AAU2P4F2-F1
#
_entry.id   AF-A0AAU2P4F2-F1
#
_cell.length_a   1.000
_cell.length_b   1.000
_cell.length_c   1.000
_cell.angle_alpha   90.00
_cell.angle_beta   90.00
_cell.angle_gamma   90.00
#
_symmetry.space_group_name_H-M   'P 1'
#
loop_
_entity.id
_entity.type
_entity.pdbx_description
1 polymer ?
#
loop_
_entity_poly.entity_id
_entity_poly.type
_entity_poly.pdbx_seq_one_letter_code
_entity_poly.pdbx_strand_id
1 'polypeptide(L)'
;MAVIIGLLSGALVVLVGAITTYVTTRSNMLLQLEHSYDVSLRDRRLERYQELFHLSRSLPRYWPTDGVPSRSDLLRYRDEFHEWYFGEEAGGMYLTPKSKSLYMAMQNSLFEGARLLPGENQDTPISHQASESILRSASELRHQLAEDVGVAQPPRLRWGRVGRTDPPPGLTTTR
;
A
#
# COMPACT_ATOMS: atom_id res chain seq x y z
N MET A 1 55.05 8.86 42.28
CA MET A 1 54.00 7.82 42.23
C MET A 1 52.62 8.38 41.87
N ALA A 2 52.13 9.46 42.50
CA ALA A 2 50.82 10.05 42.21
C ALA A 2 50.62 10.53 40.75
N VAL A 3 51.66 11.09 40.12
CA VAL A 3 51.59 11.63 38.74
C VAL A 3 51.41 10.53 37.68
N ILE A 4 52.01 9.35 37.88
CA ILE A 4 51.93 8.21 36.95
C ILE A 4 50.53 7.56 37.02
N ILE A 5 49.95 7.48 38.22
CA ILE A 5 48.58 6.98 38.43
C ILE A 5 47.55 7.92 37.78
N GLY A 6 47.75 9.25 37.87
CA GLY A 6 46.89 10.23 37.21
C GLY A 6 46.99 10.25 35.68
N LEU A 7 48.18 9.99 35.12
CA LEU A 7 48.37 9.89 33.66
C LEU A 7 47.74 8.61 33.08
N LEU A 8 47.87 7.47 33.79
CA LEU A 8 47.26 6.20 33.40
C LEU A 8 45.73 6.26 33.43
N SER A 9 45.14 6.92 34.43
CA SER A 9 43.68 7.11 34.50
C SER A 9 43.17 8.08 33.42
N GLY A 10 43.89 9.17 33.15
CA GLY A 10 43.55 10.11 32.08
C GLY A 10 43.57 9.45 30.68
N ALA A 11 44.59 8.64 30.40
CA ALA A 11 44.69 7.91 29.13
C ALA A 11 43.54 6.90 28.93
N LEU A 12 43.14 6.20 30.00
CA LEU A 12 42.01 5.27 29.97
C LEU A 12 40.69 5.98 29.65
N VAL A 13 40.44 7.14 30.28
CA VAL A 13 39.21 7.94 30.04
C VAL A 13 39.15 8.43 28.59
N VAL A 14 40.26 8.92 28.05
CA VAL A 14 40.33 9.35 26.64
C VAL A 14 40.08 8.17 25.69
N LEU A 15 40.67 7.01 25.97
CA LEU A 15 40.48 5.80 25.15
C LEU A 15 39.03 5.31 25.18
N VAL A 16 38.41 5.23 26.36
CA VAL A 16 37.00 4.86 26.52
C VAL A 16 36.08 5.89 25.86
N GLY A 17 36.39 7.18 25.98
CA GLY A 17 35.67 8.26 25.30
C GLY A 17 35.74 8.16 23.77
N ALA A 18 36.91 7.84 23.22
CA ALA A 18 37.10 7.64 21.78
C ALA A 18 36.32 6.43 21.26
N ILE A 19 36.37 5.30 21.98
CA ILE A 19 35.63 4.07 21.63
C ILE A 19 34.12 4.31 21.68
N THR A 20 33.62 4.90 22.75
CA THR A 20 32.18 5.21 22.90
C THR A 20 31.70 6.16 21.81
N THR A 21 32.44 7.24 21.53
CA THR A 21 32.14 8.17 20.44
C THR A 21 32.08 7.45 19.10
N TYR A 22 33.09 6.64 18.77
CA TYR A 22 33.13 5.89 17.51
C TYR A 22 31.94 4.95 17.35
N VAL A 23 31.60 4.18 18.39
CA VAL A 23 30.45 3.27 18.36
C VAL A 23 29.14 4.06 18.19
N THR A 24 28.94 5.13 18.95
CA THR A 24 27.73 5.95 18.85
C THR A 24 27.59 6.60 17.48
N THR A 25 28.66 7.20 16.93
CA THR A 25 28.65 7.78 15.59
C THR A 25 28.31 6.74 14.53
N ARG A 26 28.94 5.55 14.59
CA ARG A 26 28.68 4.48 13.64
C ARG A 26 27.24 3.96 13.72
N SER A 27 26.73 3.75 14.92
CA SER A 27 25.34 3.33 15.13
C SER A 27 24.33 4.37 14.63
N ASN A 28 24.58 5.66 14.91
CA ASN A 28 23.73 6.75 14.41
C ASN A 28 23.73 6.82 12.88
N MET A 29 24.90 6.63 12.23
CA MET A 29 24.98 6.61 10.76
C MET A 29 24.18 5.46 10.15
N LEU A 30 24.26 4.26 10.73
CA LEU A 30 23.48 3.11 10.24
C LEU A 30 21.97 3.33 10.40
N LEU A 31 21.53 3.78 11.57
CA LEU A 31 20.13 4.11 11.83
C LEU A 31 19.62 5.22 10.91
N GLN A 32 20.44 6.24 10.63
CA GLN A 32 20.10 7.29 9.69
C GLN A 32 20.00 6.76 8.26
N LEU A 33 20.89 5.85 7.85
CA LEU A 33 20.84 5.23 6.52
C LEU A 33 19.55 4.42 6.36
N GLU A 34 19.26 3.53 7.30
CA GLU A 34 18.02 2.73 7.32
C GLU A 34 16.78 3.64 7.30
N HIS A 35 16.76 4.66 8.15
CA HIS A 35 15.65 5.60 8.20
C HIS A 35 15.48 6.36 6.87
N SER A 36 16.57 6.84 6.27
CA SER A 36 16.53 7.56 4.99
C SER A 36 16.07 6.66 3.84
N TYR A 37 16.50 5.40 3.85
CA TYR A 37 16.09 4.40 2.87
C TYR A 37 14.57 4.13 3.00
N ASP A 38 14.09 3.88 4.21
CA ASP A 38 12.68 3.63 4.50
C ASP A 38 11.79 4.82 4.10
N VAL A 39 12.22 6.04 4.42
CA VAL A 39 11.50 7.27 4.01
C VAL A 39 11.47 7.37 2.49
N SER A 40 12.62 7.21 1.82
CA SER A 40 12.68 7.32 0.35
C SER A 40 11.82 6.26 -0.35
N LEU A 41 11.78 5.03 0.17
CA LEU A 41 10.97 3.95 -0.37
C LEU A 41 9.49 4.20 -0.13
N ARG A 42 9.13 4.68 1.07
CA ARG A 42 7.75 5.06 1.40
C ARG A 42 7.25 6.18 0.51
N ASP A 43 8.06 7.21 0.30
CA ASP A 43 7.66 8.37 -0.49
C ASP A 43 7.46 7.99 -1.97
N ARG A 44 8.34 7.14 -2.53
CA ARG A 44 8.14 6.57 -3.87
C ARG A 44 6.91 5.67 -3.96
N ARG A 45 6.65 4.85 -2.93
CA ARG A 45 5.41 4.05 -2.87
C ARG A 45 4.18 4.92 -2.84
N LEU A 46 4.19 5.99 -2.05
CA LEU A 46 3.06 6.90 -1.92
C LEU A 46 2.66 7.49 -3.27
N GLU A 47 3.63 7.95 -4.05
CA GLU A 47 3.40 8.47 -5.41
C GLU A 47 2.71 7.43 -6.30
N ARG A 48 3.27 6.22 -6.40
CA ARG A 48 2.69 5.16 -7.24
C ARG A 48 1.34 4.65 -6.73
N TYR A 49 1.16 4.62 -5.42
CA TYR A 49 -0.06 4.16 -4.80
C TYR A 49 -1.18 5.18 -4.96
N GLN A 50 -0.88 6.48 -5.00
CA GLN A 50 -1.86 7.52 -5.34
C GLN A 50 -2.38 7.34 -6.76
N GLU A 51 -1.50 7.11 -7.74
CA GLU A 51 -1.90 6.81 -9.13
C GLU A 51 -2.83 5.60 -9.20
N LEU A 52 -2.45 4.48 -8.57
CA LEU A 52 -3.28 3.26 -8.52
C LEU A 52 -4.62 3.51 -7.82
N PHE A 53 -4.62 4.28 -6.73
CA PHE A 53 -5.83 4.63 -6.00
C PHE A 53 -6.77 5.47 -6.88
N HIS A 54 -6.24 6.43 -7.64
CA HIS A 54 -7.01 7.20 -8.61
C HIS A 54 -7.55 6.34 -9.73
N LEU A 55 -6.76 5.40 -10.26
CA LEU A 55 -7.21 4.46 -11.28
C LEU A 55 -8.37 3.59 -10.77
N SER A 56 -8.30 3.17 -9.50
CA SER A 56 -9.37 2.39 -8.85
C SER A 56 -10.71 3.10 -8.72
N ARG A 57 -10.83 4.38 -9.12
CA ARG A 57 -12.11 5.08 -9.20
C ARG A 57 -13.12 4.41 -10.14
N SER A 58 -12.64 3.67 -11.15
CA SER A 58 -13.48 2.88 -12.05
C SER A 58 -14.17 1.71 -11.32
N LEU A 59 -13.67 1.35 -10.14
CA LEU A 59 -14.17 0.32 -9.23
C LEU A 59 -14.66 0.96 -7.91
N PRO A 60 -15.80 1.66 -7.91
CA PRO A 60 -16.36 2.35 -6.74
C PRO A 60 -16.67 1.35 -5.62
N ARG A 61 -16.99 1.85 -4.42
CA ARG A 61 -17.39 0.96 -3.30
C ARG A 61 -18.70 0.21 -3.58
N TYR A 62 -19.61 0.85 -4.31
CA TYR A 62 -20.89 0.30 -4.73
C TYR A 62 -21.15 0.79 -6.15
N TRP A 63 -21.71 -0.05 -7.00
CA TRP A 63 -22.21 0.40 -8.30
C TRP A 63 -23.47 1.25 -8.10
N PRO A 64 -23.67 2.31 -8.90
CA PRO A 64 -24.97 2.93 -9.03
C PRO A 64 -26.00 1.90 -9.52
N THR A 65 -27.28 2.05 -9.13
CA THR A 65 -28.36 1.11 -9.51
C THR A 65 -28.43 0.85 -11.01
N ASP A 66 -28.20 1.88 -11.84
CA ASP A 66 -28.22 1.79 -13.30
C ASP A 66 -26.80 1.77 -13.92
N GLY A 67 -25.76 1.61 -13.08
CA GLY A 67 -24.36 1.84 -13.45
C GLY A 67 -23.46 0.60 -13.30
N VAL A 68 -24.03 -0.60 -13.34
CA VAL A 68 -23.23 -1.84 -13.35
C VAL A 68 -22.46 -1.91 -14.67
N PRO A 69 -21.12 -2.07 -14.62
CA PRO A 69 -20.31 -2.07 -15.83
C PRO A 69 -20.63 -3.27 -16.73
N SER A 70 -20.46 -3.04 -18.03
CA SER A 70 -20.47 -4.10 -19.02
C SER A 70 -19.18 -4.93 -18.96
N ARG A 71 -19.14 -6.04 -19.70
CA ARG A 71 -17.91 -6.84 -19.81
C ARG A 71 -16.82 -6.12 -20.60
N SER A 72 -17.19 -5.32 -21.60
CA SER A 72 -16.24 -4.47 -22.34
C SER A 72 -15.61 -3.41 -21.44
N ASP A 73 -16.37 -2.84 -20.50
CA ASP A 73 -15.83 -1.94 -19.48
C ASP A 73 -14.79 -2.63 -18.59
N LEU A 74 -15.05 -3.87 -18.15
CA LEU A 74 -14.10 -4.60 -17.32
C LEU A 74 -12.78 -4.93 -18.05
N LEU A 75 -12.84 -5.24 -19.35
CA LEU A 75 -11.64 -5.43 -20.16
C LEU A 75 -10.82 -4.13 -20.23
N ARG A 76 -11.49 -3.00 -20.49
CA ARG A 76 -10.85 -1.69 -20.50
C ARG A 76 -10.22 -1.36 -19.14
N TYR A 77 -10.92 -1.57 -18.04
CA TYR A 77 -10.36 -1.35 -16.69
C TYR A 77 -9.13 -2.22 -16.46
N ARG A 78 -9.22 -3.51 -16.77
CA ARG A 78 -8.11 -4.45 -16.61
C ARG A 78 -6.86 -4.00 -17.38
N ASP A 79 -7.04 -3.50 -18.60
CA ASP A 79 -5.96 -3.01 -19.43
C ASP A 79 -5.36 -1.71 -18.88
N GLU A 80 -6.18 -0.78 -18.38
CA GLU A 80 -5.71 0.42 -17.67
C GLU A 80 -4.85 0.04 -16.43
N PHE A 81 -5.29 -0.94 -15.64
CA PHE A 81 -4.50 -1.47 -14.51
C PHE A 81 -3.22 -2.17 -14.97
N HIS A 82 -3.28 -2.93 -16.06
CA HIS A 82 -2.13 -3.61 -16.64
C HIS A 82 -1.07 -2.60 -17.06
N GLU A 83 -1.49 -1.54 -17.77
CA GLU A 83 -0.61 -0.45 -18.19
C GLU A 83 0.02 0.25 -17.00
N TRP A 84 -0.73 0.53 -15.93
CA TRP A 84 -0.14 1.07 -14.71
C TRP A 84 0.94 0.15 -14.11
N TYR A 85 0.72 -1.17 -14.15
CA TYR A 85 1.64 -2.14 -13.55
C TYR A 85 2.94 -2.30 -14.35
N PHE A 86 2.85 -2.39 -15.68
CA PHE A 86 3.97 -2.72 -16.58
C PHE A 86 4.44 -1.57 -17.48
N GLY A 87 3.74 -0.44 -17.47
CA GLY A 87 4.05 0.72 -18.29
C GLY A 87 5.36 1.38 -17.90
N GLU A 88 5.63 2.54 -18.51
CA GLU A 88 6.93 3.24 -18.42
C GLU A 88 7.38 3.50 -16.97
N GLU A 89 6.43 3.87 -16.11
CA GLU A 89 6.67 4.16 -14.69
C GLU A 89 6.76 2.92 -13.80
N ALA A 90 6.43 1.74 -14.35
CA ALA A 90 6.48 0.42 -13.70
C ALA A 90 5.92 0.42 -12.27
N GLY A 91 4.71 0.95 -12.08
CA GLY A 91 4.09 1.12 -10.76
C GLY A 91 4.01 -0.18 -9.94
N GLY A 92 3.87 -1.32 -10.64
CA GLY A 92 3.86 -2.66 -10.04
C GLY A 92 5.13 -3.02 -9.26
N MET A 93 6.28 -2.39 -9.55
CA MET A 93 7.55 -2.63 -8.85
C MET A 93 7.52 -2.19 -7.39
N TYR A 94 6.67 -1.22 -7.05
CA TYR A 94 6.60 -0.63 -5.71
C TYR A 94 5.67 -1.38 -4.75
N LEU A 95 4.88 -2.32 -5.26
CA LEU A 95 3.95 -3.11 -4.47
C LEU A 95 4.68 -3.98 -3.44
N THR A 96 4.22 -3.93 -2.19
CA THR A 96 4.61 -4.94 -1.20
C THR A 96 4.11 -6.33 -1.61
N PRO A 97 4.68 -7.43 -1.09
CA PRO A 97 4.19 -8.77 -1.40
C PRO A 97 2.67 -8.95 -1.14
N LYS A 98 2.15 -8.34 -0.07
CA LYS A 98 0.72 -8.39 0.27
C LYS A 98 -0.12 -7.58 -0.70
N SER A 99 0.26 -6.33 -0.99
CA SER A 99 -0.42 -5.50 -2.00
C SER A 99 -0.41 -6.14 -3.38
N LYS A 100 0.72 -6.75 -3.78
CA LYS A 100 0.84 -7.47 -5.04
C LYS A 100 -0.13 -8.65 -5.12
N SER A 101 -0.27 -9.44 -4.06
CA SER A 101 -1.23 -10.55 -4.03
C SER A 101 -2.67 -10.07 -4.21
N LEU A 102 -3.05 -8.98 -3.53
CA LEU A 102 -4.39 -8.39 -3.65
C LEU A 102 -4.63 -7.78 -5.03
N TYR A 103 -3.62 -7.12 -5.60
CA TYR A 103 -3.67 -6.60 -6.97
C TYR A 103 -3.94 -7.72 -7.99
N MET A 104 -3.22 -8.84 -7.87
CA MET A 104 -3.43 -9.99 -8.76
C MET A 104 -4.81 -10.63 -8.55
N ALA A 105 -5.31 -10.70 -7.31
CA ALA A 105 -6.66 -11.20 -7.03
C ALA A 105 -7.74 -10.30 -7.66
N MET A 106 -7.55 -8.98 -7.64
CA MET A 106 -8.42 -8.03 -8.32
C MET A 106 -8.36 -8.20 -9.85
N GLN A 107 -7.17 -8.29 -10.43
CA GLN A 107 -7.01 -8.51 -11.88
C GLN A 107 -7.64 -9.83 -12.35
N ASN A 108 -7.54 -10.89 -11.56
CA ASN A 108 -8.21 -12.15 -11.83
C ASN A 108 -9.74 -12.01 -11.73
N SER A 109 -10.24 -11.25 -10.74
CA SER A 109 -11.68 -10.99 -10.61
C SER A 109 -12.23 -10.19 -11.80
N LEU A 110 -11.48 -9.22 -12.30
CA LEU A 110 -11.83 -8.47 -13.52
C LEU A 110 -11.85 -9.39 -14.74
N PHE A 111 -10.85 -10.26 -14.89
CA PHE A 111 -10.77 -11.21 -15.99
C PHE A 111 -11.94 -12.21 -15.98
N GLU A 112 -12.23 -12.84 -14.84
CA GLU A 112 -13.36 -13.75 -14.70
C GLU A 112 -14.70 -13.03 -14.89
N GLY A 113 -14.81 -11.80 -14.38
CA GLY A 113 -15.98 -10.94 -14.58
C GLY A 113 -16.17 -10.49 -16.03
N ALA A 114 -15.12 -10.45 -16.86
CA ALA A 114 -15.19 -10.07 -18.27
C ALA A 114 -15.51 -11.27 -19.19
N ARG A 115 -15.35 -12.50 -18.70
CA ARG A 115 -15.52 -13.71 -19.49
C ARG A 115 -16.96 -13.87 -20.00
N LEU A 116 -17.10 -14.03 -21.32
CA LEU A 116 -18.39 -14.28 -21.96
C LEU A 116 -18.93 -15.68 -21.64
N LEU A 117 -20.21 -15.75 -21.28
CA LEU A 117 -20.96 -17.00 -21.22
C LEU A 117 -21.72 -17.23 -22.54
N PRO A 118 -22.12 -18.48 -22.85
CA PRO A 118 -22.87 -18.77 -24.07
C PRO A 118 -24.17 -17.94 -24.14
N GLY A 119 -24.35 -17.21 -25.25
CA GLY A 119 -25.52 -16.36 -25.48
C GLY A 119 -25.39 -14.92 -24.97
N GLU A 120 -24.28 -14.58 -24.31
CA GLU A 120 -24.00 -13.19 -23.89
C GLU A 120 -23.15 -12.44 -24.92
N ASN A 121 -23.26 -11.11 -24.90
CA ASN A 121 -22.40 -10.20 -25.64
C ASN A 121 -21.54 -9.35 -24.70
N GLN A 122 -20.61 -8.57 -25.24
CA GLN A 122 -19.71 -7.75 -24.43
C GLN A 122 -20.39 -6.58 -23.72
N ASP A 123 -21.53 -6.13 -24.24
CA ASP A 123 -22.32 -5.02 -23.69
C ASP A 123 -23.25 -5.47 -22.56
N THR A 124 -23.33 -6.79 -22.31
CA THR A 124 -24.14 -7.36 -21.24
C THR A 124 -23.55 -6.93 -19.90
N PRO A 125 -24.34 -6.36 -18.97
CA PRO A 125 -23.88 -6.07 -17.62
C PRO A 125 -23.41 -7.33 -16.91
N ILE A 126 -22.38 -7.17 -16.07
CA ILE A 126 -21.87 -8.31 -15.30
C ILE A 126 -22.86 -8.81 -14.26
N SER A 127 -22.74 -10.09 -13.90
CA SER A 127 -23.57 -10.68 -12.84
C SER A 127 -23.30 -10.03 -11.47
N HIS A 128 -24.30 -10.06 -10.59
CA HIS A 128 -24.17 -9.55 -9.22
C HIS A 128 -22.99 -10.17 -8.47
N GLN A 129 -22.80 -11.49 -8.59
CA GLN A 129 -21.70 -12.22 -7.95
C GLN A 129 -20.32 -11.76 -8.46
N ALA A 130 -20.18 -11.56 -9.78
CA ALA A 130 -18.93 -11.07 -10.35
C ALA A 130 -18.64 -9.64 -9.86
N SER A 131 -19.67 -8.79 -9.87
CA SER A 131 -19.63 -7.45 -9.31
C SER A 131 -19.15 -7.44 -7.86
N GLU A 132 -19.75 -8.22 -6.95
CA GLU A 132 -19.34 -8.29 -5.55
C GLU A 132 -17.89 -8.74 -5.38
N SER A 133 -17.43 -9.72 -6.17
CA SER A 133 -16.05 -10.20 -6.10
C SER A 133 -15.04 -9.12 -6.51
N ILE A 134 -15.34 -8.38 -7.59
CA ILE A 134 -14.51 -7.27 -8.06
C ILE A 134 -14.48 -6.15 -7.01
N LEU A 135 -15.64 -5.74 -6.49
CA LEU A 135 -15.72 -4.66 -5.51
C LEU A 135 -15.02 -5.00 -4.20
N ARG A 136 -15.15 -6.24 -3.73
CA ARG A 136 -14.45 -6.73 -2.53
C ARG A 136 -12.93 -6.68 -2.74
N SER A 137 -12.42 -7.26 -3.83
CA SER A 137 -10.98 -7.29 -4.10
C SER A 137 -10.41 -5.87 -4.29
N ALA A 138 -11.13 -4.97 -4.97
CA ALA A 138 -10.74 -3.57 -5.09
C ALA A 138 -10.72 -2.83 -3.74
N SER A 139 -11.68 -3.14 -2.84
CA SER A 139 -11.71 -2.57 -1.48
C SER A 139 -10.55 -3.08 -0.62
N GLU A 140 -10.23 -4.37 -0.69
CA GLU A 140 -9.10 -4.97 0.03
C GLU A 140 -7.77 -4.40 -0.47
N LEU A 141 -7.60 -4.27 -1.79
CA LEU A 141 -6.43 -3.62 -2.37
C LEU A 141 -6.26 -2.20 -1.84
N ARG A 142 -7.29 -1.35 -1.96
CA ARG A 142 -7.25 0.04 -1.47
C ARG A 142 -6.91 0.13 0.02
N HIS A 143 -7.45 -0.78 0.83
CA HIS A 143 -7.11 -0.85 2.25
C HIS A 143 -5.63 -1.17 2.46
N GLN A 144 -5.10 -2.18 1.77
CA GLN A 144 -3.70 -2.55 1.90
C GLN A 144 -2.75 -1.45 1.42
N LEU A 145 -3.09 -0.75 0.33
CA LEU A 145 -2.30 0.38 -0.14
C LEU A 145 -2.16 1.45 0.95
N ALA A 146 -3.26 1.75 1.67
CA ALA A 146 -3.25 2.68 2.79
C ALA A 146 -2.46 2.16 4.02
N GLU A 147 -2.47 0.86 4.28
CA GLU A 147 -1.63 0.23 5.32
C GLU A 147 -0.14 0.37 5.02
N ASP A 148 0.26 0.06 3.79
CA ASP A 148 1.65 0.05 3.33
C ASP A 148 2.32 1.43 3.43
N VAL A 149 1.58 2.51 3.15
CA VAL A 149 2.08 3.89 3.28
C VAL A 149 1.91 4.45 4.69
N GLY A 150 1.30 3.68 5.60
CA GLY A 150 1.11 4.06 7.00
C GLY A 150 -0.04 5.04 7.25
N VAL A 151 -0.88 5.36 6.26
CA VAL A 151 -2.07 6.23 6.42
C VAL A 151 -3.14 5.54 7.27
N ALA A 152 -3.23 4.21 7.20
CA ALA A 152 -4.14 3.43 8.03
C ALA A 152 -3.61 3.16 9.46
N GLN A 153 -2.34 3.47 9.75
CA GLN A 153 -1.80 3.39 11.10
C GLN A 153 -2.15 4.66 11.85
N PRO A 154 -2.67 4.57 13.09
CA PRO A 154 -2.82 5.76 13.93
C PRO A 154 -1.44 6.42 14.06
N PRO A 155 -1.35 7.76 14.05
CA PRO A 155 -0.08 8.44 14.21
C PRO A 155 0.62 7.89 15.46
N ARG A 156 1.84 7.39 15.29
CA ARG A 156 2.66 6.86 16.41
C ARG A 156 2.87 7.93 17.49
N LEU A 157 2.73 9.20 17.10
CA LEU A 157 2.47 10.34 17.97
C LEU A 157 1.00 10.29 18.39
N ARG A 158 0.77 9.54 19.47
CA ARG A 158 -0.47 9.43 20.26
C ARG A 158 -1.31 10.72 20.14
N TRP A 159 -2.58 10.59 19.70
CA TRP A 159 -3.79 11.35 20.15
C TRP A 159 -4.97 11.42 19.14
N GLY A 160 -5.01 10.62 18.08
CA GLY A 160 -6.21 10.54 17.24
C GLY A 160 -6.42 9.16 16.65
N ARG A 161 -7.44 8.42 17.10
CA ARG A 161 -7.93 7.25 16.35
C ARG A 161 -8.78 7.78 15.20
N VAL A 162 -8.41 7.44 13.98
CA VAL A 162 -9.32 7.57 12.83
C VAL A 162 -10.41 6.51 13.01
N GLY A 163 -11.67 6.93 13.07
CA GLY A 163 -12.82 6.05 13.23
C GLY A 163 -13.02 5.14 12.00
N ARG A 164 -13.75 4.05 12.19
CA ARG A 164 -14.16 3.15 11.09
C ARG A 164 -15.07 3.93 10.13
N THR A 165 -14.88 3.76 8.82
CA THR A 165 -15.82 4.32 7.83
C THR A 165 -17.16 3.59 7.93
N ASP A 166 -18.16 4.25 8.50
CA ASP A 166 -19.50 3.71 8.59
C ASP A 166 -20.14 3.53 7.19
N PRO A 167 -20.98 2.50 6.99
CA PRO A 167 -21.75 2.36 5.76
C PRO A 167 -22.77 3.51 5.65
N PRO A 168 -23.14 3.92 4.41
CA PRO A 168 -24.20 4.89 4.23
C PRO A 168 -25.53 4.36 4.79
N PRO A 169 -26.37 5.22 5.39
CA PRO A 169 -27.68 4.81 5.90
C PRO A 169 -28.54 4.26 4.76
N GLY A 170 -29.02 3.03 4.90
CA GLY A 170 -29.90 2.35 3.91
C GLY A 170 -29.38 1.01 3.39
N LEU A 171 -28.11 0.67 3.59
CA LEU A 171 -27.55 -0.65 3.25
C LEU A 171 -27.42 -1.53 4.51
N THR A 172 -28.55 -1.89 5.12
CA THR A 172 -28.58 -2.90 6.17
C THR A 172 -28.46 -4.28 5.54
N THR A 173 -27.30 -4.91 5.73
CA THR A 173 -27.12 -6.36 5.54
C THR A 173 -28.02 -7.08 6.54
N THR A 174 -29.17 -7.57 6.07
CA THR A 174 -29.89 -8.64 6.75
C THR A 174 -28.99 -9.87 6.82
N ARG A 175 -28.69 -10.27 8.05
CA ARG A 175 -27.86 -11.43 8.39
C ARG A 175 -28.69 -12.70 8.35
#